data_AF-A0A4R3LMJ5-F1
#
_entry.id   AF-A0A4R3LMJ5-F1
#
_cell.length_a   1.000
_cell.length_b   1.000
_cell.length_c   1.000
_cell.angle_alpha   90.00
_cell.angle_beta   90.00
_cell.angle_gamma   90.00
#
_symmetry.space_group_name_H-M   'P 1'
#
loop_
_entity.id
_entity.type
_entity.pdbx_description
1 polymer ?
#
loop_
_entity_poly.entity_id
_entity_poly.type
_entity_poly.pdbx_seq_one_letter_code
_entity_poly.pdbx_strand_id
1 'polypeptide(L)'
;MDTRKRQLALQRRHAAALPRQGLTAAAQVLPTAHGVLPNPACVPGAGQPCRHALVDVELNARLHAYEQTLRGRFEAIEDTLRTMSAWQHERDFVERAQALAQQRLDLQWPLAALESAWVAGVDMAALHAHAMFETIRRCVRLSDQDSAPWRARLPIQADTLRACGVHTLDVSPCADGRLQGVLPFVLRTAPSEGVVVKAYAGALFDVELDVQDWTQRELERVTGLLPGGEALDYLKVAVYHFSSSHPQQEGCAAHGSHDARAVAAAIERLHALRAAVDNTFGAGAAPLVMLVGVDTDLDAIRIHLPDARGQLHAERFLDAATLYRETLGLDAAQARQRVHDAVAAHVRDLGGVLMRAPGDDGLARLAALWLQANLSQIEYVITYHAGRYAVVGHDEAFVCVGDALPPLQLRNQYYHAHLDTVEEGAADLDVGVKIFTGLNLRRGLALPVLVHFSYSGRVPGARQRAIERGQRVVAAIRARYPSWDGRGQLHCRVAVSDRHGSETVALIDDDVVLAGH
;
A
#
# COMPACT_ATOMS: atom_id res chain seq x y z
N MET A 1 19.39 -29.13 -20.63
CA MET A 1 18.13 -29.83 -21.00
C MET A 1 16.98 -28.96 -20.53
N ASP A 2 16.16 -28.50 -21.46
CA ASP A 2 15.27 -27.35 -21.34
C ASP A 2 14.01 -27.63 -20.49
N THR A 3 13.96 -27.02 -19.30
CA THR A 3 12.88 -27.08 -18.29
C THR A 3 11.52 -26.66 -18.82
N ARG A 4 11.49 -25.84 -19.89
CA ARG A 4 10.27 -25.36 -20.53
C ARG A 4 9.49 -26.45 -21.25
N LYS A 5 10.18 -27.47 -21.78
CA LYS A 5 9.53 -28.63 -22.44
C LYS A 5 8.88 -29.59 -21.45
N ARG A 6 9.36 -29.63 -20.19
CA ARG A 6 8.80 -30.50 -19.13
C ARG A 6 7.49 -29.93 -18.57
N GLN A 7 7.36 -28.61 -18.46
CA GLN A 7 6.11 -27.94 -18.06
C GLN A 7 4.99 -28.10 -19.08
N LEU A 8 5.29 -28.00 -20.39
CA LEU A 8 4.29 -28.20 -21.46
C LEU A 8 3.79 -29.65 -21.55
N ALA A 9 4.61 -30.63 -21.18
CA ALA A 9 4.22 -32.04 -21.16
C ALA A 9 3.29 -32.39 -19.97
N LEU A 10 3.44 -31.69 -18.83
CA LEU A 10 2.56 -31.83 -17.66
C LEU A 10 1.18 -31.19 -17.90
N GLN A 11 1.12 -30.04 -18.60
CA GLN A 11 -0.14 -29.39 -18.98
C GLN A 11 -1.01 -30.22 -19.93
N ARG A 12 -0.40 -31.02 -20.82
CA ARG A 12 -1.14 -31.87 -21.77
C ARG A 12 -1.72 -33.15 -21.15
N ARG A 13 -1.18 -33.64 -20.01
CA ARG A 13 -1.71 -34.85 -19.33
C ARG A 13 -2.91 -34.57 -18.43
N HIS A 14 -3.12 -33.33 -17.99
CA HIS A 14 -4.29 -32.95 -17.18
C HIS A 14 -5.56 -32.63 -17.99
N ALA A 15 -5.45 -32.44 -19.31
CA ALA A 15 -6.59 -32.11 -20.17
C ALA A 15 -7.38 -33.35 -20.68
N ALA A 16 -6.96 -34.56 -20.34
CA ALA A 16 -7.56 -35.79 -20.86
C ALA A 16 -7.83 -36.80 -19.73
N ALA A 17 -8.92 -36.59 -18.97
CA ALA A 17 -9.79 -37.64 -18.42
C ALA A 17 -10.72 -37.07 -17.33
N LEU A 18 -11.90 -36.59 -17.71
CA LEU A 18 -13.06 -36.57 -16.81
C LEU A 18 -14.33 -36.93 -17.63
N PRO A 19 -15.00 -38.05 -17.34
CA PRO A 19 -16.21 -38.45 -18.06
C PRO A 19 -17.42 -37.63 -17.63
N ARG A 20 -18.20 -37.17 -18.62
CA ARG A 20 -19.49 -36.50 -18.48
C ARG A 20 -20.60 -37.51 -18.22
N GLN A 21 -21.15 -37.51 -17.01
CA GLN A 21 -22.51 -37.93 -16.66
C GLN A 21 -22.94 -37.00 -15.52
N GLY A 22 -23.97 -36.17 -15.59
CA GLY A 22 -25.36 -36.47 -15.93
C GLY A 22 -26.19 -35.97 -14.74
N LEU A 23 -26.41 -34.66 -14.63
CA LEU A 23 -27.33 -34.06 -13.67
C LEU A 23 -28.14 -32.97 -14.35
N THR A 24 -29.44 -33.08 -14.13
CA THR A 24 -30.58 -32.42 -14.76
C THR A 24 -30.59 -30.91 -14.56
N ALA A 25 -30.95 -30.20 -15.64
CA ALA A 25 -31.08 -28.76 -15.71
C ALA A 25 -32.19 -28.24 -14.79
N ALA A 26 -31.80 -27.48 -13.76
CA ALA A 26 -32.65 -26.45 -13.17
C ALA A 26 -32.23 -25.11 -13.80
N ALA A 27 -33.21 -24.35 -14.29
CA ALA A 27 -33.03 -23.13 -15.07
C ALA A 27 -32.14 -22.12 -14.33
N GLN A 28 -30.90 -21.98 -14.79
CA GLN A 28 -30.04 -20.84 -14.46
C GLN A 28 -30.60 -19.61 -15.18
N VAL A 29 -31.16 -18.69 -14.40
CA VAL A 29 -31.34 -17.31 -14.86
C VAL A 29 -29.94 -16.72 -14.98
N LEU A 30 -29.43 -16.64 -16.21
CA LEU A 30 -28.22 -15.89 -16.54
C LEU A 30 -28.40 -14.44 -16.04
N PRO A 31 -27.44 -13.86 -15.30
CA PRO A 31 -27.50 -12.44 -15.01
C PRO A 31 -27.41 -11.71 -16.34
N THR A 32 -28.48 -10.96 -16.66
CA THR A 32 -28.53 -10.05 -17.79
C THR A 32 -27.33 -9.13 -17.76
N ALA A 33 -26.65 -8.99 -18.91
CA ALA A 33 -25.55 -8.06 -19.10
C ALA A 33 -25.99 -6.63 -18.76
N HIS A 34 -25.77 -6.20 -17.51
CA HIS A 34 -25.82 -4.79 -17.16
C HIS A 34 -24.60 -4.13 -17.81
N GLY A 35 -24.85 -3.11 -18.64
CA GLY A 35 -23.79 -2.33 -19.26
C GLY A 35 -22.81 -1.82 -18.20
N VAL A 36 -21.51 -1.81 -18.52
CA VAL A 36 -20.46 -1.30 -17.63
C VAL A 36 -20.81 0.14 -17.26
N LEU A 37 -21.14 0.37 -15.98
CA LEU A 37 -21.43 1.70 -15.49
C LEU A 37 -20.13 2.53 -15.55
N PRO A 38 -20.19 3.82 -15.97
CA PRO A 38 -19.02 4.71 -15.96
C PRO A 38 -18.36 4.85 -14.59
N ASN A 39 -19.15 4.71 -13.52
CA ASN A 39 -18.71 4.58 -12.14
C ASN A 39 -19.51 3.42 -11.52
N PRO A 40 -18.86 2.34 -11.05
CA PRO A 40 -19.56 1.19 -10.53
C PRO A 40 -20.33 1.49 -9.23
N ALA A 41 -19.96 2.46 -8.41
CA ALA A 41 -20.67 2.76 -7.16
C ALA A 41 -21.83 3.76 -7.34
N CYS A 42 -21.68 4.79 -8.18
CA CYS A 42 -22.75 5.74 -8.45
C CYS A 42 -22.44 6.52 -9.72
N VAL A 43 -23.40 6.64 -10.63
CA VAL A 43 -23.32 7.57 -11.75
C VAL A 43 -24.07 8.83 -11.34
N PRO A 44 -23.39 9.94 -10.96
CA PRO A 44 -24.09 11.16 -10.61
C PRO A 44 -24.90 11.63 -11.82
N GLY A 45 -26.21 11.81 -11.68
CA GLY A 45 -27.01 12.50 -12.69
C GLY A 45 -26.55 13.95 -12.84
N ALA A 46 -26.85 14.61 -13.96
CA ALA A 46 -26.54 16.02 -14.13
C ALA A 46 -27.15 16.85 -12.98
N GLY A 47 -26.29 17.32 -12.06
CA GLY A 47 -26.69 18.13 -10.90
C GLY A 47 -27.07 17.38 -9.62
N GLN A 48 -26.95 16.04 -9.53
CA GLN A 48 -27.24 15.29 -8.30
C GLN A 48 -25.98 14.67 -7.69
N PRO A 49 -25.54 15.12 -6.49
CA PRO A 49 -24.41 14.50 -5.79
C PRO A 49 -24.84 13.16 -5.17
N CYS A 50 -24.02 12.12 -5.32
CA CYS A 50 -24.18 10.87 -4.58
C CYS A 50 -23.78 11.15 -3.12
N ARG A 51 -24.78 11.14 -2.21
CA ARG A 51 -24.59 11.36 -0.78
C ARG A 51 -25.16 10.18 -0.01
N HIS A 52 -24.31 9.47 0.71
CA HIS A 52 -24.65 8.25 1.39
C HIS A 52 -24.75 8.48 2.90
N ALA A 53 -25.81 7.97 3.54
CA ALA A 53 -26.16 8.29 4.93
C ALA A 53 -25.14 7.80 5.98
N LEU A 54 -24.25 6.88 5.60
CA LEU A 54 -23.17 6.36 6.46
C LEU A 54 -21.82 7.07 6.28
N VAL A 55 -21.76 8.09 5.43
CA VAL A 55 -20.49 8.75 5.12
C VAL A 55 -20.10 9.71 6.23
N ASP A 56 -18.86 9.57 6.68
CA ASP A 56 -18.24 10.54 7.58
C ASP A 56 -17.61 11.68 6.76
N VAL A 57 -18.45 12.69 6.47
CA VAL A 57 -18.07 13.86 5.66
C VAL A 57 -16.90 14.63 6.29
N GLU A 58 -16.88 14.74 7.61
CA GLU A 58 -15.83 15.49 8.32
C GLU A 58 -14.49 14.74 8.27
N LEU A 59 -14.50 13.41 8.46
CA LEU A 59 -13.29 12.60 8.27
C LEU A 59 -12.79 12.70 6.83
N ASN A 60 -13.68 12.64 5.83
CA ASN A 60 -13.32 12.82 4.44
C ASN A 60 -12.65 14.17 4.18
N ALA A 61 -13.20 15.27 4.72
CA ALA A 61 -12.59 16.59 4.59
C ALA A 61 -11.19 16.67 5.23
N ARG A 62 -10.99 16.02 6.38
CA ARG A 62 -9.68 15.99 7.05
C ARG A 62 -8.65 15.13 6.29
N LEU A 63 -9.05 13.97 5.78
CA LEU A 63 -8.20 13.14 4.92
C LEU A 63 -7.87 13.86 3.61
N HIS A 64 -8.80 14.62 3.05
CA HIS A 64 -8.54 15.45 1.88
C HIS A 64 -7.52 16.55 2.17
N ALA A 65 -7.67 17.27 3.28
CA ALA A 65 -6.69 18.27 3.70
C ALA A 65 -5.30 17.66 3.93
N TYR A 66 -5.24 16.45 4.47
CA TYR A 66 -4.00 15.68 4.60
C TYR A 66 -3.38 15.34 3.24
N GLU A 67 -4.17 14.80 2.30
CA GLU A 67 -3.71 14.53 0.92
C GLU A 67 -3.14 15.79 0.26
N GLN A 68 -3.88 16.91 0.30
CA GLN A 68 -3.45 18.19 -0.28
C GLN A 68 -2.17 18.72 0.36
N THR A 69 -2.07 18.61 1.70
CA THR A 69 -0.88 19.06 2.42
C THR A 69 0.35 18.24 2.03
N LEU A 70 0.22 16.91 1.95
CA LEU A 70 1.34 16.04 1.62
C LEU A 70 1.77 16.20 0.16
N ARG A 71 0.83 16.14 -0.80
CA ARG A 71 1.12 16.34 -2.23
C ARG A 71 1.72 17.72 -2.50
N GLY A 72 1.14 18.77 -1.92
CA GLY A 72 1.58 20.15 -2.12
C GLY A 72 3.03 20.39 -1.71
N ARG A 73 3.56 19.65 -0.72
CA ARG A 73 4.98 19.74 -0.34
C ARG A 73 5.92 19.21 -1.42
N PHE A 74 5.53 18.17 -2.14
CA PHE A 74 6.31 17.59 -3.23
C PHE A 74 6.15 18.41 -4.53
N GLU A 75 4.93 18.83 -4.86
CA GLU A 75 4.65 19.67 -6.04
C GLU A 75 5.41 21.00 -6.00
N ALA A 76 5.54 21.61 -4.81
CA ALA A 76 6.28 22.86 -4.63
C ALA A 76 7.76 22.78 -5.02
N ILE A 77 8.36 21.58 -5.06
CA ILE A 77 9.76 21.38 -5.44
C ILE A 77 9.98 21.83 -6.89
N GLU A 78 9.17 21.33 -7.82
CA GLU A 78 9.34 21.62 -9.23
C GLU A 78 9.11 23.11 -9.53
N ASP A 79 8.07 23.69 -8.92
CA ASP A 79 7.78 25.13 -9.04
C ASP A 79 8.92 26.01 -8.53
N THR A 80 9.58 25.59 -7.45
CA THR A 80 10.73 26.30 -6.89
C THR A 80 11.93 26.21 -7.83
N LEU A 81 12.23 25.04 -8.36
CA LEU A 81 13.35 24.84 -9.31
C LEU A 81 13.13 25.60 -10.62
N ARG A 82 11.90 25.57 -11.17
CA ARG A 82 11.54 26.37 -12.36
C ARG A 82 11.74 27.85 -12.11
N THR A 83 11.31 28.35 -10.95
CA THR A 83 11.50 29.74 -10.56
C THR A 83 13.00 30.07 -10.53
N MET A 84 13.82 29.27 -9.83
CA MET A 84 15.27 29.48 -9.71
C MET A 84 15.99 29.48 -11.06
N SER A 85 15.57 28.62 -12.00
CA SER A 85 16.19 28.50 -13.33
C SER A 85 16.22 29.81 -14.12
N ALA A 86 15.27 30.72 -13.86
CA ALA A 86 15.11 31.96 -14.61
C ALA A 86 16.15 33.04 -14.25
N TRP A 87 16.82 32.93 -13.11
CA TRP A 87 17.75 33.95 -12.58
C TRP A 87 19.06 33.35 -12.07
N GLN A 88 19.42 32.14 -12.52
CA GLN A 88 20.65 31.44 -12.12
C GLN A 88 21.97 32.16 -12.47
N HIS A 89 21.92 33.19 -13.32
CA HIS A 89 23.09 33.98 -13.72
C HIS A 89 23.15 35.36 -13.05
N GLU A 90 22.22 35.66 -12.14
CA GLU A 90 22.24 36.92 -11.38
C GLU A 90 23.27 36.85 -10.23
N ARG A 91 23.84 38.01 -9.85
CA ARG A 91 24.92 38.07 -8.85
C ARG A 91 24.45 37.69 -7.44
N ASP A 92 23.17 37.90 -7.15
CA ASP A 92 22.51 37.60 -5.89
C ASP A 92 21.77 36.25 -5.93
N PHE A 93 22.03 35.42 -6.94
CA PHE A 93 21.37 34.12 -7.13
C PHE A 93 21.41 33.25 -5.86
N VAL A 94 22.56 33.12 -5.21
CA VAL A 94 22.71 32.25 -4.03
C VAL A 94 21.78 32.71 -2.90
N GLU A 95 21.78 34.01 -2.58
CA GLU A 95 20.96 34.59 -1.50
C GLU A 95 19.47 34.41 -1.80
N ARG A 96 19.05 34.81 -2.99
CA ARG A 96 17.65 34.70 -3.40
C ARG A 96 17.22 33.22 -3.47
N ALA A 97 18.09 32.30 -3.90
CA ALA A 97 17.78 30.86 -4.00
C ALA A 97 17.56 30.24 -2.63
N GLN A 98 18.40 30.57 -1.65
CA GLN A 98 18.21 30.15 -0.26
C GLN A 98 16.94 30.74 0.36
N ALA A 99 16.67 32.03 0.13
CA ALA A 99 15.45 32.67 0.62
C ALA A 99 14.18 32.00 0.05
N LEU A 100 14.18 31.69 -1.25
CA LEU A 100 13.05 31.02 -1.90
C LEU A 100 12.85 29.58 -1.36
N ALA A 101 13.93 28.82 -1.19
CA ALA A 101 13.88 27.47 -0.63
C ALA A 101 13.35 27.47 0.80
N GLN A 102 13.82 28.38 1.63
CA GLN A 102 13.35 28.52 3.00
C GLN A 102 11.86 28.87 3.05
N GLN A 103 11.41 29.78 2.18
CA GLN A 103 10.03 30.23 2.13
C GLN A 103 9.07 29.14 1.62
N ARG A 104 9.43 28.42 0.55
CA ARG A 104 8.52 27.48 -0.13
C ARG A 104 8.67 26.04 0.34
N LEU A 105 9.89 25.62 0.65
CA LEU A 105 10.23 24.22 0.90
C LEU A 105 10.64 23.95 2.35
N ASP A 106 10.92 24.99 3.15
CA ASP A 106 11.47 24.87 4.53
C ASP A 106 12.78 24.06 4.55
N LEU A 107 13.66 24.34 3.60
CA LEU A 107 14.99 23.72 3.50
C LEU A 107 16.05 24.75 3.10
N GLN A 108 17.31 24.33 3.24
CA GLN A 108 18.47 25.04 2.72
C GLN A 108 19.13 24.20 1.63
N TRP A 109 19.57 24.86 0.55
CA TRP A 109 20.38 24.23 -0.48
C TRP A 109 21.82 24.06 0.00
N PRO A 110 22.55 23.02 -0.45
CA PRO A 110 23.99 22.95 -0.28
C PRO A 110 24.66 24.15 -0.98
N LEU A 111 25.45 24.95 -0.26
CA LEU A 111 26.08 26.16 -0.83
C LEU A 111 26.92 25.84 -2.07
N ALA A 112 27.68 24.75 -2.01
CA ALA A 112 28.49 24.28 -3.13
C ALA A 112 27.68 23.99 -4.41
N ALA A 113 26.40 23.63 -4.28
CA ALA A 113 25.51 23.39 -5.42
C ALA A 113 25.01 24.69 -6.08
N LEU A 114 25.08 25.82 -5.37
CA LEU A 114 24.66 27.14 -5.87
C LEU A 114 25.84 28.01 -6.33
N GLU A 115 26.97 27.97 -5.64
CA GLU A 115 28.12 28.86 -5.89
C GLU A 115 28.77 28.65 -7.26
N SER A 116 28.74 27.42 -7.79
CA SER A 116 29.28 27.09 -9.11
C SER A 116 28.28 27.31 -10.26
N ALA A 117 27.04 27.72 -9.98
CA ALA A 117 25.96 27.78 -10.97
C ALA A 117 26.23 28.78 -12.11
N TRP A 118 27.02 29.83 -11.87
CA TRP A 118 27.35 30.81 -12.91
C TRP A 118 28.25 30.26 -14.02
N VAL A 119 29.00 29.17 -13.77
CA VAL A 119 29.93 28.57 -14.74
C VAL A 119 29.22 27.56 -15.63
N ALA A 120 28.54 26.59 -15.04
CA ALA A 120 27.98 25.42 -15.74
C ALA A 120 26.44 25.39 -15.75
N GLY A 121 25.79 26.37 -15.11
CA GLY A 121 24.38 26.29 -14.74
C GLY A 121 24.17 25.51 -13.44
N VAL A 122 22.96 25.56 -12.92
CA VAL A 122 22.54 24.79 -11.74
C VAL A 122 22.31 23.34 -12.13
N ASP A 123 22.83 22.40 -11.34
CA ASP A 123 22.47 20.98 -11.46
C ASP A 123 21.05 20.76 -10.92
N MET A 124 20.08 20.87 -11.82
CA MET A 124 18.66 20.70 -11.49
C MET A 124 18.33 19.30 -11.00
N ALA A 125 19.03 18.26 -11.47
CA ALA A 125 18.80 16.90 -11.01
C ALA A 125 19.27 16.74 -9.57
N ALA A 126 20.46 17.25 -9.23
CA ALA A 126 20.98 17.21 -7.86
C ALA A 126 20.12 18.04 -6.89
N LEU A 127 19.71 19.26 -7.26
CA LEU A 127 18.81 20.06 -6.41
C LEU A 127 17.43 19.39 -6.26
N HIS A 128 16.88 18.82 -7.33
CA HIS A 128 15.63 18.06 -7.26
C HIS A 128 15.72 16.89 -6.28
N ALA A 129 16.79 16.09 -6.36
CA ALA A 129 16.99 14.96 -5.45
C ALA A 129 17.18 15.43 -4.00
N HIS A 130 17.97 16.48 -3.76
CA HIS A 130 18.16 17.07 -2.43
C HIS A 130 16.82 17.51 -1.83
N ALA A 131 16.04 18.30 -2.58
CA ALA A 131 14.72 18.75 -2.14
C ALA A 131 13.76 17.59 -1.88
N MET A 132 13.80 16.54 -2.71
CA MET A 132 12.97 15.35 -2.52
C MET A 132 13.27 14.69 -1.17
N PHE A 133 14.55 14.44 -0.85
CA PHE A 133 14.93 13.81 0.41
C PHE A 133 14.67 14.69 1.62
N GLU A 134 14.94 15.99 1.55
CA GLU A 134 14.61 16.93 2.64
C GLU A 134 13.10 17.06 2.85
N THR A 135 12.30 17.03 1.77
CA THR A 135 10.84 16.98 1.87
C THR A 135 10.35 15.69 2.50
N ILE A 136 10.93 14.52 2.18
CA ILE A 136 10.63 13.26 2.88
C ILE A 136 10.92 13.40 4.38
N ARG A 137 12.11 13.89 4.74
CA ARG A 137 12.49 14.12 6.15
C ARG A 137 11.51 15.06 6.84
N ARG A 138 11.10 16.15 6.18
CA ARG A 138 10.11 17.09 6.69
C ARG A 138 8.75 16.43 6.91
N CYS A 139 8.26 15.65 5.94
CA CYS A 139 6.98 14.95 6.06
C CYS A 139 6.99 13.90 7.19
N VAL A 140 8.10 13.19 7.38
CA VAL A 140 8.26 12.25 8.50
C VAL A 140 8.23 12.99 9.84
N ARG A 141 8.98 14.10 9.97
CA ARG A 141 8.98 14.96 11.17
C ARG A 141 7.58 15.50 11.50
N LEU A 142 6.79 15.84 10.49
CA LEU A 142 5.44 16.40 10.67
C LEU A 142 4.34 15.34 10.71
N SER A 143 4.67 14.05 10.55
CA SER A 143 3.68 12.99 10.36
C SER A 143 2.64 12.89 11.48
N ASP A 144 3.04 13.06 12.75
CA ASP A 144 2.11 13.08 13.88
C ASP A 144 1.19 14.29 13.86
N GLN A 145 1.72 15.47 13.53
CA GLN A 145 0.92 16.69 13.39
C GLN A 145 -0.07 16.57 12.23
N ASP A 146 0.38 16.06 11.09
CA ASP A 146 -0.42 15.94 9.87
C ASP A 146 -1.53 14.90 10.00
N SER A 147 -1.29 13.86 10.80
CA SER A 147 -2.26 12.77 11.01
C SER A 147 -3.18 12.98 12.20
N ALA A 148 -2.80 13.78 13.20
CA ALA A 148 -3.61 14.08 14.38
C ALA A 148 -5.08 14.47 14.07
N PRO A 149 -5.40 15.29 13.03
CA PRO A 149 -6.77 15.66 12.74
C PRO A 149 -7.69 14.48 12.40
N TRP A 150 -7.19 13.47 11.68
CA TRP A 150 -8.00 12.35 11.20
C TRP A 150 -7.80 11.06 12.01
N ARG A 151 -6.63 10.84 12.61
CA ARG A 151 -6.24 9.58 13.26
C ARG A 151 -7.23 9.11 14.32
N ALA A 152 -7.62 9.99 15.24
CA ALA A 152 -8.56 9.66 16.33
C ALA A 152 -10.01 9.48 15.86
N ARG A 153 -10.35 9.96 14.66
CA ARG A 153 -11.69 9.86 14.07
C ARG A 153 -11.88 8.58 13.25
N LEU A 154 -10.80 7.87 12.91
CA LEU A 154 -10.90 6.60 12.19
C LEU A 154 -11.75 5.60 13.00
N PRO A 155 -12.76 4.95 12.40
CA PRO A 155 -13.66 4.06 13.12
C PRO A 155 -13.00 2.77 13.61
N ILE A 156 -11.98 2.28 12.92
CA ILE A 156 -11.25 1.07 13.31
C ILE A 156 -9.99 1.50 14.08
N GLN A 157 -10.14 1.62 15.41
CA GLN A 157 -9.04 1.84 16.36
C GLN A 157 -8.50 0.51 16.89
N ALA A 158 -7.38 0.56 17.63
CA ALA A 158 -6.81 -0.63 18.28
C ALA A 158 -7.84 -1.37 19.15
N ASP A 159 -8.65 -0.64 19.94
CA ASP A 159 -9.70 -1.23 20.77
C ASP A 159 -10.82 -1.87 19.93
N THR A 160 -11.14 -1.28 18.77
CA THR A 160 -12.10 -1.86 17.82
C THR A 160 -11.59 -3.20 17.29
N LEU A 161 -10.30 -3.28 16.93
CA LEU A 161 -9.66 -4.53 16.48
C LEU A 161 -9.65 -5.59 17.58
N ARG A 162 -9.29 -5.20 18.81
CA ARG A 162 -9.34 -6.10 19.98
C ARG A 162 -10.75 -6.61 20.26
N ALA A 163 -11.76 -5.76 20.13
CA ALA A 163 -13.16 -6.15 20.25
C ALA A 163 -13.65 -7.07 19.11
N CYS A 164 -12.89 -7.16 18.02
CA CYS A 164 -13.08 -8.14 16.94
C CYS A 164 -12.20 -9.38 17.11
N GLY A 165 -11.57 -9.57 18.28
CA GLY A 165 -10.74 -10.75 18.57
C GLY A 165 -9.32 -10.66 18.03
N VAL A 166 -8.84 -9.48 17.59
CA VAL A 166 -7.54 -9.34 16.91
C VAL A 166 -6.54 -8.55 17.76
N HIS A 167 -5.39 -9.15 18.08
CA HIS A 167 -4.27 -8.44 18.73
C HIS A 167 -3.28 -7.86 17.72
N THR A 168 -3.15 -8.49 16.55
CA THR A 168 -2.27 -8.04 15.47
C THR A 168 -2.99 -8.17 14.13
N LEU A 169 -3.07 -7.06 13.40
CA LEU A 169 -3.51 -6.98 12.02
C LEU A 169 -2.27 -6.78 11.13
N ASP A 170 -1.87 -7.83 10.42
CA ASP A 170 -0.81 -7.76 9.40
C ASP A 170 -1.44 -7.71 8.00
N VAL A 171 -1.26 -6.57 7.32
CA VAL A 171 -1.79 -6.33 5.98
C VAL A 171 -0.66 -6.38 4.95
N SER A 172 -0.80 -7.27 3.97
CA SER A 172 0.10 -7.36 2.81
C SER A 172 -0.58 -6.99 1.50
N PRO A 173 -0.55 -5.69 1.13
CA PRO A 173 -1.04 -5.27 -0.17
C PRO A 173 -0.05 -5.56 -1.29
N CYS A 174 -0.54 -5.45 -2.53
CA CYS A 174 0.35 -5.25 -3.66
C CYS A 174 1.22 -4.00 -3.44
N ALA A 175 2.48 -4.04 -3.87
CA ALA A 175 3.40 -2.90 -3.83
C ALA A 175 3.02 -1.75 -4.79
N ASP A 176 1.91 -1.87 -5.52
CA ASP A 176 1.32 -0.81 -6.34
C ASP A 176 1.09 0.45 -5.50
N GLY A 177 1.60 1.60 -5.98
CA GLY A 177 1.52 2.89 -5.29
C GLY A 177 0.09 3.29 -4.94
N ARG A 178 -0.91 2.80 -5.69
CA ARG A 178 -2.33 3.10 -5.45
C ARG A 178 -2.84 2.49 -4.14
N LEU A 179 -2.15 1.49 -3.57
CA LEU A 179 -2.53 0.86 -2.30
C LEU A 179 -1.83 1.45 -1.06
N GLN A 180 -1.01 2.48 -1.20
CA GLN A 180 -0.28 3.06 -0.05
C GLN A 180 -1.18 3.74 0.98
N GLY A 181 -2.37 4.19 0.55
CA GLY A 181 -3.42 4.70 1.44
C GLY A 181 -4.32 3.61 2.04
N VAL A 182 -4.01 2.32 1.91
CA VAL A 182 -4.94 1.22 2.25
C VAL A 182 -5.48 1.30 3.68
N LEU A 183 -4.66 1.72 4.65
CA LEU A 183 -5.11 1.83 6.03
C LEU A 183 -5.95 3.09 6.29
N PRO A 184 -5.42 4.33 6.16
CA PRO A 184 -6.16 5.52 6.58
C PRO A 184 -7.28 5.91 5.64
N PHE A 185 -7.21 5.53 4.35
CA PHE A 185 -8.23 5.85 3.35
C PHE A 185 -9.14 4.65 3.07
N VAL A 186 -8.61 3.52 2.60
CA VAL A 186 -9.45 2.42 2.08
C VAL A 186 -10.18 1.67 3.19
N LEU A 187 -9.45 1.23 4.21
CA LEU A 187 -9.97 0.44 5.34
C LEU A 187 -10.34 1.30 6.55
N ARG A 188 -9.99 2.58 6.54
CA ARG A 188 -10.21 3.54 7.65
C ARG A 188 -9.74 3.01 9.00
N THR A 189 -8.58 2.36 9.00
CA THR A 189 -7.95 1.71 10.15
C THR A 189 -6.79 2.55 10.67
N ALA A 190 -6.82 2.85 11.97
CA ALA A 190 -5.81 3.69 12.61
C ALA A 190 -4.48 2.95 12.75
N PRO A 191 -3.35 3.61 12.47
CA PRO A 191 -2.04 3.07 12.83
C PRO A 191 -1.94 2.82 14.33
N SER A 192 -1.38 1.67 14.71
CA SER A 192 -1.07 1.32 16.10
C SER A 192 0.04 0.26 16.12
N GLU A 193 0.59 -0.05 17.29
CA GLU A 193 1.62 -1.09 17.43
C GLU A 193 1.16 -2.47 16.92
N GLY A 194 -0.14 -2.77 17.01
CA GLY A 194 -0.73 -4.01 16.51
C GLY A 194 -1.15 -3.97 15.04
N VAL A 195 -0.84 -2.92 14.28
CA VAL A 195 -1.22 -2.80 12.87
C VAL A 195 0.03 -2.64 12.01
N VAL A 196 0.31 -3.65 11.18
CA VAL A 196 1.52 -3.74 10.36
C VAL A 196 1.14 -3.76 8.89
N VAL A 197 1.93 -3.08 8.04
CA VAL A 197 1.78 -3.13 6.59
C VAL A 197 3.11 -3.53 5.95
N LYS A 198 3.11 -4.62 5.19
CA LYS A 198 4.25 -5.07 4.39
C LYS A 198 3.78 -5.34 2.97
N ALA A 199 4.08 -4.44 2.03
CA ALA A 199 3.63 -4.58 0.66
C ALA A 199 4.62 -5.42 -0.17
N TYR A 200 4.09 -6.20 -1.10
CA TYR A 200 4.84 -7.11 -1.96
C TYR A 200 4.30 -7.04 -3.39
N ALA A 201 5.14 -7.20 -4.41
CA ALA A 201 4.65 -7.27 -5.79
C ALA A 201 3.57 -8.36 -5.93
N GLY A 202 2.38 -7.97 -6.38
CA GLY A 202 1.24 -8.88 -6.54
C GLY A 202 0.67 -9.47 -5.23
N ALA A 203 0.93 -8.84 -4.08
CA ALA A 203 0.58 -9.34 -2.75
C ALA A 203 1.20 -10.73 -2.43
N LEU A 204 2.33 -11.03 -3.08
CA LEU A 204 3.09 -12.28 -2.89
C LEU A 204 4.02 -12.17 -1.68
N PHE A 205 3.45 -12.04 -0.49
CA PHE A 205 4.23 -11.94 0.74
C PHE A 205 5.10 -13.18 0.99
N ASP A 206 6.22 -12.96 1.69
CA ASP A 206 7.13 -14.02 2.09
C ASP A 206 6.52 -14.81 3.27
N VAL A 207 6.26 -16.08 3.01
CA VAL A 207 5.62 -16.97 3.99
C VAL A 207 6.55 -17.25 5.17
N GLU A 208 7.86 -17.38 4.95
CA GLU A 208 8.82 -17.69 6.02
C GLU A 208 9.03 -16.47 6.93
N LEU A 209 9.14 -15.27 6.35
CA LEU A 209 9.21 -14.03 7.14
C LEU A 209 7.92 -13.82 7.94
N ASP A 210 6.75 -14.08 7.35
CA ASP A 210 5.48 -13.95 8.06
C ASP A 210 5.30 -14.99 9.17
N VAL A 211 5.83 -16.21 9.01
CA VAL A 211 5.88 -17.19 10.10
C VAL A 211 6.73 -16.66 11.26
N GLN A 212 7.86 -16.00 10.97
CA GLN A 212 8.71 -15.40 12.00
C GLN A 212 8.00 -14.24 12.73
N ASP A 213 7.36 -13.35 11.98
CA ASP A 213 6.60 -12.23 12.55
C ASP A 213 5.42 -12.73 13.40
N TRP A 214 4.68 -13.73 12.91
CA TRP A 214 3.62 -14.39 13.68
C TRP A 214 4.18 -15.01 14.97
N THR A 215 5.29 -15.75 14.87
CA THR A 215 5.92 -16.41 16.02
C THR A 215 6.34 -15.41 17.09
N GLN A 216 6.93 -14.29 16.68
CA GLN A 216 7.31 -13.22 17.60
C GLN A 216 6.09 -12.64 18.32
N ARG A 217 5.02 -12.32 17.58
CA ARG A 217 3.80 -11.73 18.15
C ARG A 217 3.06 -12.69 19.07
N GLU A 218 3.03 -13.97 18.73
CA GLU A 218 2.46 -15.00 19.61
C GLU A 218 3.32 -15.24 20.85
N LEU A 219 4.65 -15.16 20.73
CA LEU A 219 5.53 -15.19 21.90
C LEU A 219 5.22 -14.02 22.85
N GLU A 220 5.11 -12.81 22.31
CA GLU A 220 4.73 -11.63 23.09
C GLU A 220 3.36 -11.80 23.76
N ARG A 221 2.38 -12.42 23.08
CA ARG A 221 1.08 -12.77 23.65
C ARG A 221 1.21 -13.73 24.84
N VAL A 222 1.89 -14.86 24.66
CA VAL A 222 1.97 -15.90 25.71
C VAL A 222 2.86 -15.49 26.89
N THR A 223 3.83 -14.60 26.69
CA THR A 223 4.67 -14.06 27.77
C THR A 223 4.01 -12.88 28.50
N GLY A 224 2.82 -12.45 28.08
CA GLY A 224 2.11 -11.31 28.68
C GLY A 224 2.66 -9.94 28.28
N LEU A 225 3.49 -9.85 27.23
CA LEU A 225 3.96 -8.59 26.65
C LEU A 225 2.87 -7.90 25.80
N LEU A 226 1.76 -8.58 25.54
CA LEU A 226 0.55 -8.01 24.96
C LEU A 226 -0.58 -8.00 26.01
N PRO A 227 -0.70 -6.93 26.82
CA PRO A 227 -1.77 -6.82 27.82
C PRO A 227 -3.15 -7.00 27.18
N GLY A 228 -3.99 -7.85 27.78
CA GLY A 228 -5.34 -8.15 27.30
C GLY A 228 -5.36 -8.86 25.94
N GLY A 229 -4.26 -9.48 25.53
CA GLY A 229 -4.11 -10.21 24.27
C GLY A 229 -4.38 -11.70 24.36
N GLU A 230 -4.58 -12.25 25.56
CA GLU A 230 -4.54 -13.69 25.84
C GLU A 230 -5.54 -14.50 25.01
N ALA A 231 -6.75 -13.96 24.83
CA ALA A 231 -7.84 -14.56 24.07
C ALA A 231 -7.97 -14.01 22.64
N LEU A 232 -7.05 -13.14 22.22
CA LEU A 232 -7.06 -12.53 20.90
C LEU A 232 -6.18 -13.32 19.92
N ASP A 233 -6.26 -12.95 18.65
CA ASP A 233 -5.60 -13.64 17.56
C ASP A 233 -4.79 -12.73 16.63
N TYR A 234 -3.90 -13.37 15.89
CA TYR A 234 -3.21 -12.76 14.77
C TYR A 234 -4.06 -12.89 13.51
N LEU A 235 -4.30 -11.77 12.83
CA LEU A 235 -5.02 -11.72 11.56
C LEU A 235 -4.07 -11.30 10.44
N LYS A 236 -3.85 -12.20 9.48
CA LYS A 236 -3.17 -11.89 8.22
C LYS A 236 -4.17 -11.52 7.13
N VAL A 237 -3.97 -10.39 6.47
CA VAL A 237 -4.78 -9.94 5.33
C VAL A 237 -3.91 -9.76 4.11
N ALA A 238 -4.21 -10.46 3.02
CA ALA A 238 -3.63 -10.12 1.72
C ALA A 238 -4.55 -9.13 0.99
N VAL A 239 -3.98 -8.14 0.30
CA VAL A 239 -4.74 -7.15 -0.47
C VAL A 239 -4.35 -7.18 -1.94
N TYR A 240 -5.18 -7.82 -2.77
CA TYR A 240 -5.04 -7.74 -4.21
C TYR A 240 -5.74 -6.49 -4.74
N HIS A 241 -5.47 -6.12 -5.99
CA HIS A 241 -6.16 -4.99 -6.62
C HIS A 241 -6.50 -5.27 -8.08
N PHE A 242 -7.47 -4.51 -8.57
CA PHE A 242 -7.97 -4.54 -9.93
C PHE A 242 -8.44 -3.14 -10.34
N SER A 243 -8.67 -2.93 -11.63
CA SER A 243 -9.33 -1.73 -12.15
C SER A 243 -10.65 -2.15 -12.77
N SER A 244 -11.77 -1.62 -12.29
CA SER A 244 -13.08 -1.94 -12.88
C SER A 244 -13.28 -1.33 -14.26
N SER A 245 -12.64 -0.19 -14.58
CA SER A 245 -12.78 0.44 -15.89
C SER A 245 -11.79 -0.05 -16.93
N HIS A 246 -10.58 -0.48 -16.53
CA HIS A 246 -9.57 -1.02 -17.44
C HIS A 246 -8.97 -2.34 -16.94
N PRO A 247 -9.77 -3.43 -16.81
CA PRO A 247 -9.32 -4.67 -16.18
C PRO A 247 -8.11 -5.33 -16.84
N GLN A 248 -7.92 -5.15 -18.15
CA GLN A 248 -6.85 -5.77 -18.92
C GLN A 248 -5.56 -4.93 -18.99
N GLN A 249 -5.57 -3.70 -18.46
CA GLN A 249 -4.46 -2.76 -18.63
C GLN A 249 -4.00 -2.15 -17.30
N GLU A 250 -4.94 -1.82 -16.41
CA GLU A 250 -4.68 -1.07 -15.18
C GLU A 250 -4.88 -1.91 -13.91
N GLY A 251 -4.99 -3.24 -14.05
CA GLY A 251 -4.98 -4.19 -12.95
C GLY A 251 -3.57 -4.47 -12.42
N CYS A 252 -3.40 -5.57 -11.69
CA CYS A 252 -2.09 -5.89 -11.11
C CYS A 252 -1.06 -6.31 -12.17
N ALA A 253 -0.02 -5.49 -12.36
CA ALA A 253 1.04 -5.75 -13.34
C ALA A 253 1.80 -7.06 -13.06
N ALA A 254 2.05 -7.40 -11.79
CA ALA A 254 2.71 -8.65 -11.39
C ALA A 254 1.95 -9.91 -11.85
N HIS A 255 0.63 -9.79 -12.02
CA HIS A 255 -0.24 -10.87 -12.49
C HIS A 255 -0.69 -10.68 -13.95
N GLY A 256 -0.04 -9.75 -14.66
CA GLY A 256 -0.34 -9.42 -16.06
C GLY A 256 -1.75 -8.87 -16.26
N SER A 257 -2.25 -8.08 -15.31
CA SER A 257 -3.62 -7.53 -15.29
C SER A 257 -4.72 -8.61 -15.40
N HIS A 258 -4.49 -9.77 -14.80
CA HIS A 258 -5.50 -10.84 -14.70
C HIS A 258 -5.98 -10.99 -13.25
N ASP A 259 -7.13 -10.40 -12.94
CA ASP A 259 -7.71 -10.38 -11.59
C ASP A 259 -7.82 -11.79 -10.97
N ALA A 260 -8.29 -12.77 -11.74
CA ALA A 260 -8.40 -14.15 -11.27
C ALA A 260 -7.06 -14.76 -10.83
N ARG A 261 -5.96 -14.39 -11.50
CA ARG A 261 -4.61 -14.84 -11.10
C ARG A 261 -4.15 -14.13 -9.83
N ALA A 262 -4.43 -12.84 -9.70
CA ALA A 262 -4.09 -12.08 -8.50
C ALA A 262 -4.83 -12.62 -7.27
N VAL A 263 -6.13 -12.89 -7.39
CA VAL A 263 -6.95 -13.50 -6.33
C VAL A 263 -6.42 -14.89 -5.96
N ALA A 264 -6.23 -15.77 -6.95
CA ALA A 264 -5.78 -17.14 -6.68
C ALA A 264 -4.40 -17.17 -6.00
N ALA A 265 -3.46 -16.35 -6.47
CA ALA A 265 -2.12 -16.30 -5.90
C ALA A 265 -2.11 -15.75 -4.46
N ALA A 266 -2.94 -14.75 -4.16
CA ALA A 266 -3.08 -14.23 -2.80
C ALA A 266 -3.71 -15.25 -1.84
N ILE A 267 -4.74 -15.99 -2.30
CA ILE A 267 -5.33 -17.11 -1.53
C ILE A 267 -4.28 -18.18 -1.24
N GLU A 268 -3.50 -18.58 -2.26
CA GLU A 268 -2.45 -19.59 -2.13
C GLU A 268 -1.42 -19.18 -1.06
N ARG A 269 -1.01 -17.90 -1.04
CA ARG A 269 -0.08 -17.38 -0.03
C ARG A 269 -0.65 -17.39 1.39
N LEU A 270 -1.90 -16.97 1.56
CA LEU A 270 -2.59 -17.04 2.86
C LEU A 270 -2.72 -18.48 3.37
N HIS A 271 -3.03 -19.43 2.48
CA HIS A 271 -3.11 -20.85 2.83
C HIS A 271 -1.74 -21.45 3.11
N ALA A 272 -0.70 -21.06 2.38
CA ALA A 272 0.67 -21.48 2.63
C ALA A 272 1.15 -21.03 4.01
N LEU A 273 0.86 -19.79 4.43
CA LEU A 273 1.15 -19.31 5.79
C LEU A 273 0.46 -20.15 6.86
N ARG A 274 -0.85 -20.38 6.72
CA ARG A 274 -1.60 -21.20 7.68
C ARG A 274 -1.03 -22.61 7.77
N ALA A 275 -0.77 -23.25 6.63
CA ALA A 275 -0.18 -24.58 6.58
C ALA A 275 1.22 -24.62 7.20
N ALA A 276 2.06 -23.61 6.94
CA ALA A 276 3.40 -23.52 7.52
C ALA A 276 3.34 -23.41 9.05
N VAL A 277 2.46 -22.57 9.59
CA VAL A 277 2.27 -22.42 11.04
C VAL A 277 1.73 -23.70 11.68
N ASP A 278 0.65 -24.28 11.14
CA ASP A 278 0.06 -25.51 11.67
C ASP A 278 1.06 -26.68 11.64
N ASN A 279 1.83 -26.83 10.56
CA ASN A 279 2.83 -27.89 10.43
C ASN A 279 4.03 -27.71 11.38
N THR A 280 4.37 -26.47 11.72
CA THR A 280 5.55 -26.15 12.56
C THR A 280 5.21 -26.16 14.05
N PHE A 281 4.06 -25.62 14.43
CA PHE A 281 3.70 -25.36 15.83
C PHE A 281 2.51 -26.19 16.34
N GLY A 282 1.88 -26.98 15.47
CA GLY A 282 0.79 -27.90 15.82
C GLY A 282 -0.55 -27.47 15.22
N ALA A 283 -1.43 -28.45 15.01
CA ALA A 283 -2.73 -28.23 14.40
C ALA A 283 -3.60 -27.25 15.22
N GLY A 284 -4.10 -26.21 14.57
CA GLY A 284 -4.91 -25.17 15.19
C GLY A 284 -4.10 -23.96 15.70
N ALA A 285 -2.80 -23.93 15.43
CA ALA A 285 -1.95 -22.77 15.69
C ALA A 285 -2.08 -21.69 14.61
N ALA A 286 -2.49 -22.05 13.39
CA ALA A 286 -2.54 -21.13 12.26
C ALA A 286 -3.32 -19.82 12.57
N PRO A 287 -2.83 -18.67 12.07
CA PRO A 287 -3.50 -17.39 12.24
C PRO A 287 -4.86 -17.35 11.52
N LEU A 288 -5.68 -16.36 11.89
CA LEU A 288 -6.83 -15.96 11.10
C LEU A 288 -6.35 -15.35 9.78
N VAL A 289 -7.13 -15.54 8.71
CA VAL A 289 -6.83 -14.98 7.39
C VAL A 289 -8.05 -14.34 6.76
N MET A 290 -7.85 -13.24 6.04
CA MET A 290 -8.83 -12.65 5.13
C MET A 290 -8.16 -12.24 3.82
N LEU A 291 -8.93 -12.21 2.74
CA LEU A 291 -8.49 -11.61 1.49
C LEU A 291 -9.35 -10.37 1.22
N VAL A 292 -8.70 -9.26 0.85
CA VAL A 292 -9.36 -8.04 0.41
C VAL A 292 -8.95 -7.73 -1.02
N GLY A 293 -9.91 -7.36 -1.85
CA GLY A 293 -9.68 -6.78 -3.17
C GLY A 293 -9.94 -5.29 -3.14
N VAL A 294 -9.12 -4.49 -3.82
CA VAL A 294 -9.34 -3.05 -3.99
C VAL A 294 -9.52 -2.72 -5.47
N ASP A 295 -10.64 -2.10 -5.80
CA ASP A 295 -10.84 -1.45 -7.10
C ASP A 295 -10.13 -0.09 -7.09
N THR A 296 -8.98 0.02 -7.74
CA THR A 296 -8.12 1.22 -7.71
C THR A 296 -8.71 2.45 -8.40
N ASP A 297 -9.85 2.27 -9.08
CA ASP A 297 -10.56 3.36 -9.73
C ASP A 297 -11.37 4.19 -8.72
N LEU A 298 -11.91 3.53 -7.68
CA LEU A 298 -12.81 4.11 -6.66
C LEU A 298 -12.39 3.84 -5.22
N ASP A 299 -11.32 3.07 -5.02
CA ASP A 299 -10.92 2.49 -3.74
C ASP A 299 -12.03 1.65 -3.06
N ALA A 300 -12.95 1.09 -3.86
CA ALA A 300 -13.99 0.21 -3.36
C ALA A 300 -13.42 -1.17 -3.01
N ILE A 301 -13.82 -1.74 -1.86
CA ILE A 301 -13.31 -3.04 -1.43
C ILE A 301 -14.23 -4.22 -1.76
N ARG A 302 -13.59 -5.37 -2.02
CA ARG A 302 -14.20 -6.70 -1.92
C ARG A 302 -13.61 -7.43 -0.73
N ILE A 303 -14.44 -8.05 0.11
CA ILE A 303 -13.98 -8.81 1.27
C ILE A 303 -14.33 -10.29 1.08
N HIS A 304 -13.32 -11.15 1.12
CA HIS A 304 -13.47 -12.60 1.14
C HIS A 304 -13.24 -13.08 2.58
N LEU A 305 -14.31 -13.54 3.21
CA LEU A 305 -14.23 -14.18 4.52
C LEU A 305 -13.82 -15.65 4.35
N PRO A 306 -12.99 -16.19 5.27
CA PRO A 306 -12.75 -17.62 5.31
C PRO A 306 -14.03 -18.34 5.75
N ASP A 307 -14.30 -19.53 5.22
CA ASP A 307 -15.33 -20.40 5.76
C ASP A 307 -14.93 -20.99 7.13
N ALA A 308 -15.82 -21.78 7.74
CA ALA A 308 -15.58 -22.42 9.05
C ALA A 308 -14.32 -23.32 9.11
N ARG A 309 -13.75 -23.72 7.97
CA ARG A 309 -12.50 -24.49 7.86
C ARG A 309 -11.29 -23.61 7.56
N GLY A 310 -11.48 -22.30 7.49
CA GLY A 310 -10.45 -21.33 7.14
C GLY A 310 -10.16 -21.25 5.64
N GLN A 311 -11.02 -21.80 4.77
CA GLN A 311 -10.82 -21.77 3.32
C GLN A 311 -11.37 -20.47 2.73
N LEU A 312 -10.59 -19.87 1.83
CA LEU A 312 -10.98 -18.65 1.10
C LEU A 312 -11.46 -19.06 -0.29
N HIS A 313 -12.51 -18.39 -0.77
CA HIS A 313 -13.16 -18.71 -2.02
C HIS A 313 -13.08 -17.50 -2.97
N ALA A 314 -12.49 -17.69 -4.15
CA ALA A 314 -12.24 -16.61 -5.10
C ALA A 314 -13.52 -15.92 -5.58
N GLU A 315 -14.59 -16.68 -5.79
CA GLU A 315 -15.85 -16.16 -6.36
C GLU A 315 -16.86 -15.71 -5.29
N ARG A 316 -16.51 -15.80 -4.00
CA ARG A 316 -17.43 -15.52 -2.89
C ARG A 316 -16.87 -14.38 -2.06
N PHE A 317 -17.43 -13.20 -2.26
CA PHE A 317 -17.02 -11.98 -1.57
C PHE A 317 -18.20 -11.05 -1.33
N LEU A 318 -18.03 -10.17 -0.36
CA LEU A 318 -18.87 -8.98 -0.14
C LEU A 318 -18.28 -7.82 -0.94
N ASP A 319 -19.09 -7.11 -1.72
CA ASP A 319 -18.65 -5.99 -2.57
C ASP A 319 -19.20 -4.65 -2.04
N ALA A 320 -18.29 -3.78 -1.59
CA ALA A 320 -18.64 -2.47 -1.05
C ALA A 320 -19.27 -1.54 -2.09
N ALA A 321 -18.87 -1.61 -3.36
CA ALA A 321 -19.48 -0.79 -4.41
C ALA A 321 -20.94 -1.19 -4.65
N THR A 322 -21.23 -2.49 -4.59
CA THR A 322 -22.60 -3.01 -4.68
C THR A 322 -23.42 -2.61 -3.47
N LEU A 323 -22.89 -2.75 -2.25
CA LEU A 323 -23.59 -2.30 -1.05
C LEU A 323 -23.85 -0.79 -1.08
N TYR A 324 -22.88 0.04 -1.49
CA TYR A 324 -23.06 1.48 -1.64
C TYR A 324 -24.28 1.81 -2.52
N ARG A 325 -24.41 1.15 -3.69
CA ARG A 325 -25.57 1.33 -4.59
C ARG A 325 -26.88 0.92 -3.94
N GLU A 326 -26.91 -0.24 -3.30
CA GLU A 326 -28.12 -0.82 -2.71
C GLU A 326 -28.61 -0.04 -1.48
N THR A 327 -27.70 0.62 -0.77
CA THR A 327 -28.03 1.42 0.42
C THR A 327 -28.12 2.92 0.15
N LEU A 328 -27.87 3.36 -1.10
CA LEU A 328 -28.02 4.75 -1.49
C LEU A 328 -29.49 5.19 -1.38
N GLY A 329 -29.73 6.28 -0.66
CA GLY A 329 -31.09 6.81 -0.41
C GLY A 329 -31.80 6.19 0.80
N LEU A 330 -31.24 5.16 1.44
CA LEU A 330 -31.71 4.70 2.74
C LEU A 330 -31.26 5.66 3.86
N ASP A 331 -31.98 5.64 4.99
CA ASP A 331 -31.48 6.30 6.19
C ASP A 331 -30.30 5.53 6.81
N ALA A 332 -29.60 6.18 7.75
CA ALA A 332 -28.39 5.60 8.35
C ALA A 332 -28.65 4.31 9.15
N ALA A 333 -29.82 4.14 9.76
CA ALA A 333 -30.12 2.92 10.50
C ALA A 333 -30.40 1.75 9.54
N GLN A 334 -31.20 2.01 8.50
CA GLN A 334 -31.53 1.06 7.45
C GLN A 334 -30.28 0.64 6.66
N ALA A 335 -29.42 1.58 6.28
CA ALA A 335 -28.18 1.28 5.57
C ALA A 335 -27.24 0.41 6.42
N ARG A 336 -27.08 0.73 7.73
CA ARG A 336 -26.29 -0.10 8.65
C ARG A 336 -26.85 -1.51 8.75
N GLN A 337 -28.15 -1.63 8.97
CA GLN A 337 -28.82 -2.92 9.05
C GLN A 337 -28.60 -3.73 7.76
N ARG A 338 -28.73 -3.11 6.59
CA ARG A 338 -28.54 -3.78 5.31
C ARG A 338 -27.12 -4.31 5.11
N VAL A 339 -26.10 -3.60 5.59
CA VAL A 339 -24.71 -4.09 5.59
C VAL A 339 -24.55 -5.28 6.54
N HIS A 340 -25.07 -5.19 7.76
CA HIS A 340 -25.05 -6.31 8.71
C HIS A 340 -25.78 -7.55 8.18
N ASP A 341 -26.94 -7.37 7.54
CA ASP A 341 -27.70 -8.45 6.93
C ASP A 341 -26.95 -9.09 5.76
N ALA A 342 -26.25 -8.28 4.95
CA ALA A 342 -25.42 -8.78 3.85
C ALA A 342 -24.29 -9.67 4.37
N VAL A 343 -23.57 -9.21 5.41
CA VAL A 343 -22.50 -9.97 6.05
C VAL A 343 -23.07 -11.25 6.66
N ALA A 344 -24.16 -11.18 7.41
CA ALA A 344 -24.77 -12.36 8.02
C ALA A 344 -25.27 -13.38 6.97
N ALA A 345 -25.84 -12.91 5.86
CA ALA A 345 -26.23 -13.77 4.74
C ALA A 345 -25.01 -14.43 4.10
N HIS A 346 -23.92 -13.70 3.91
CA HIS A 346 -22.68 -14.22 3.35
C HIS A 346 -22.04 -15.26 4.27
N VAL A 347 -22.01 -15.03 5.59
CA VAL A 347 -21.55 -16.01 6.59
C VAL A 347 -22.40 -17.28 6.54
N ARG A 348 -23.73 -17.18 6.42
CA ARG A 348 -24.61 -18.34 6.28
C ARG A 348 -24.35 -19.12 5.00
N ASP A 349 -24.17 -18.41 3.88
CA ASP A 349 -23.81 -19.01 2.60
C ASP A 349 -22.50 -19.79 2.72
N LEU A 350 -21.49 -19.25 3.40
CA LEU A 350 -20.20 -19.90 3.69
C LEU A 350 -20.32 -21.15 4.59
N GLY A 351 -21.47 -21.35 5.26
CA GLY A 351 -21.65 -22.39 6.26
C GLY A 351 -20.98 -22.05 7.60
N GLY A 352 -20.78 -20.76 7.87
CA GLY A 352 -20.00 -20.24 8.99
C GLY A 352 -18.65 -19.67 8.55
N VAL A 353 -17.98 -18.98 9.47
CA VAL A 353 -16.62 -18.44 9.28
C VAL A 353 -15.68 -19.04 10.30
N LEU A 354 -14.38 -18.98 10.03
CA LEU A 354 -13.35 -19.44 10.98
C LEU A 354 -13.48 -18.65 12.29
N MET A 355 -13.52 -19.38 13.41
CA MET A 355 -13.64 -18.84 14.76
C MET A 355 -12.64 -19.52 15.68
N ARG A 356 -12.08 -18.78 16.65
CA ARG A 356 -11.22 -19.38 17.69
C ARG A 356 -12.03 -19.94 18.85
N ALA A 357 -13.13 -19.28 19.20
CA ALA A 357 -14.05 -19.71 20.24
C ALA A 357 -15.48 -19.85 19.67
N PRO A 358 -16.28 -20.81 20.16
CA PRO A 358 -17.68 -20.93 19.75
C PRO A 358 -18.45 -19.63 20.01
N GLY A 359 -19.14 -19.12 18.99
CA GLY A 359 -19.94 -17.90 19.07
C GLY A 359 -19.17 -16.60 18.83
N ASP A 360 -17.87 -16.67 18.53
CA ASP A 360 -17.08 -15.51 18.10
C ASP A 360 -17.49 -15.05 16.69
N ASP A 361 -17.88 -13.80 16.53
CA ASP A 361 -18.23 -13.19 15.25
C ASP A 361 -17.20 -12.16 14.76
N GLY A 362 -16.00 -12.14 15.36
CA GLY A 362 -14.99 -11.11 15.17
C GLY A 362 -14.64 -10.79 13.71
N LEU A 363 -14.40 -11.81 12.88
CA LEU A 363 -14.10 -11.60 11.45
C LEU A 363 -15.29 -11.00 10.68
N ALA A 364 -16.51 -11.47 10.97
CA ALA A 364 -17.72 -10.95 10.34
C ALA A 364 -17.99 -9.50 10.79
N ARG A 365 -17.79 -9.21 12.08
CA ARG A 365 -17.90 -7.86 12.65
C ARG A 365 -16.88 -6.91 12.03
N LEU A 366 -15.62 -7.33 11.89
CA LEU A 366 -14.58 -6.53 11.26
C LEU A 366 -14.89 -6.26 9.77
N ALA A 367 -15.37 -7.27 9.03
CA ALA A 367 -15.82 -7.08 7.66
C ALA A 367 -16.97 -6.07 7.56
N ALA A 368 -17.96 -6.12 8.46
CA ALA A 368 -19.04 -5.13 8.49
C ALA A 368 -18.51 -3.71 8.76
N LEU A 369 -17.55 -3.55 9.67
CA LEU A 369 -16.93 -2.26 9.97
C LEU A 369 -16.15 -1.71 8.78
N TRP A 370 -15.31 -2.53 8.13
CA TRP A 370 -14.59 -2.11 6.93
C TRP A 370 -15.52 -1.78 5.77
N LEU A 371 -16.58 -2.55 5.53
CA LEU A 371 -17.57 -2.24 4.50
C LEU A 371 -18.24 -0.89 4.76
N GLN A 372 -18.73 -0.65 5.98
CA GLN A 372 -19.35 0.63 6.36
C GLN A 372 -18.37 1.80 6.19
N ALA A 373 -17.14 1.63 6.66
CA ALA A 373 -16.12 2.67 6.58
C ALA A 373 -15.69 2.95 5.12
N ASN A 374 -15.60 1.91 4.29
CA ASN A 374 -15.22 2.04 2.88
C ASN A 374 -16.29 2.79 2.05
N LEU A 375 -17.56 2.81 2.46
CA LEU A 375 -18.56 3.68 1.82
C LEU A 375 -18.16 5.17 1.88
N SER A 376 -17.48 5.58 2.97
CA SER A 376 -16.89 6.93 3.06
C SER A 376 -15.75 7.13 2.08
N GLN A 377 -14.94 6.11 1.80
CA GLN A 377 -13.87 6.19 0.81
C GLN A 377 -14.42 6.25 -0.62
N ILE A 378 -15.43 5.45 -0.94
CA ILE A 378 -16.10 5.51 -2.24
C ILE A 378 -16.63 6.94 -2.49
N GLU A 379 -17.31 7.53 -1.51
CA GLU A 379 -17.82 8.90 -1.62
C GLU A 379 -16.71 9.96 -1.60
N TYR A 380 -15.59 9.71 -0.93
CA TYR A 380 -14.38 10.54 -1.00
C TYR A 380 -13.92 10.66 -2.45
N VAL A 381 -13.79 9.54 -3.16
CA VAL A 381 -13.34 9.53 -4.56
C VAL A 381 -14.37 10.22 -5.46
N ILE A 382 -15.66 9.95 -5.27
CA ILE A 382 -16.73 10.60 -6.03
C ILE A 382 -16.66 12.13 -5.86
N THR A 383 -16.47 12.60 -4.63
CA THR A 383 -16.50 14.03 -4.28
C THR A 383 -15.26 14.78 -4.74
N TYR A 384 -14.07 14.27 -4.43
CA TYR A 384 -12.81 14.99 -4.66
C TYR A 384 -12.12 14.66 -5.98
N HIS A 385 -12.55 13.59 -6.66
CA HIS A 385 -12.01 13.18 -7.96
C HIS A 385 -13.08 13.10 -9.06
N ALA A 386 -14.24 13.75 -8.86
CA ALA A 386 -15.31 13.87 -9.86
C ALA A 386 -15.80 12.52 -10.43
N GLY A 387 -15.94 11.53 -9.54
CA GLY A 387 -16.42 10.19 -9.87
C GLY A 387 -15.36 9.12 -9.62
N ARG A 388 -14.23 9.17 -10.33
CA ARG A 388 -13.11 8.22 -10.23
C ARG A 388 -11.78 8.96 -10.34
N TYR A 389 -10.70 8.36 -9.86
CA TYR A 389 -9.37 8.97 -10.00
C TYR A 389 -9.04 9.32 -11.46
N ALA A 390 -8.67 10.59 -11.71
CA ALA A 390 -8.31 11.09 -13.04
C ALA A 390 -7.02 10.44 -13.57
N VAL A 391 -6.04 10.23 -12.68
CA VAL A 391 -4.85 9.41 -12.95
C VAL A 391 -5.12 8.00 -12.46
N VAL A 392 -5.45 7.13 -13.42
CA VAL A 392 -5.74 5.71 -13.18
C VAL A 392 -4.46 4.93 -12.86
N GLY A 393 -3.33 5.33 -13.46
CA GLY A 393 -2.03 4.70 -13.30
C GLY A 393 -1.10 5.37 -12.27
N HIS A 394 0.18 5.43 -12.61
CA HIS A 394 1.31 5.83 -11.77
C HIS A 394 1.55 7.36 -11.77
N ASP A 395 1.78 7.93 -10.59
CA ASP A 395 2.03 9.38 -10.35
C ASP A 395 2.90 9.60 -9.10
N GLU A 396 3.86 8.71 -8.88
CA GLU A 396 4.65 8.66 -7.66
C GLU A 396 5.80 9.68 -7.64
N ALA A 397 6.08 10.25 -6.47
CA ALA A 397 7.10 11.29 -6.32
C ALA A 397 8.54 10.75 -6.26
N PHE A 398 8.74 9.54 -5.71
CA PHE A 398 10.04 8.88 -5.59
C PHE A 398 9.91 7.36 -5.54
N VAL A 399 11.04 6.64 -5.63
CA VAL A 399 11.10 5.18 -5.44
C VAL A 399 11.52 4.88 -4.01
N CYS A 400 10.78 4.02 -3.30
CA CYS A 400 11.19 3.46 -2.01
C CYS A 400 11.55 1.99 -2.19
N VAL A 401 12.75 1.60 -1.75
CA VAL A 401 13.29 0.24 -1.83
C VAL A 401 13.43 -0.33 -0.42
N GLY A 402 13.00 -1.57 -0.21
CA GLY A 402 13.04 -2.24 1.09
C GLY A 402 11.71 -2.15 1.85
N ASP A 403 11.75 -1.62 3.07
CA ASP A 403 10.57 -1.51 3.92
C ASP A 403 9.70 -0.31 3.54
N ALA A 404 8.38 -0.48 3.62
CA ALA A 404 7.43 0.61 3.42
C ALA A 404 7.65 1.77 4.41
N LEU A 405 7.04 2.93 4.13
CA LEU A 405 7.12 4.14 4.94
C LEU A 405 5.80 4.38 5.70
N PRO A 406 5.60 3.86 6.92
CA PRO A 406 4.39 4.09 7.70
C PRO A 406 3.98 5.57 7.87
N PRO A 407 4.90 6.55 7.99
CA PRO A 407 4.52 7.96 8.11
C PRO A 407 3.87 8.56 6.85
N LEU A 408 4.05 7.93 5.68
CA LEU A 408 3.65 8.45 4.36
C LEU A 408 2.62 7.55 3.68
N GLN A 409 1.50 7.31 4.35
CA GLN A 409 0.39 6.48 3.85
C GLN A 409 -0.57 7.30 2.96
N LEU A 410 -0.19 7.51 1.70
CA LEU A 410 -1.03 8.19 0.71
C LEU A 410 -0.92 7.50 -0.65
N ARG A 411 -2.07 7.36 -1.34
CA ARG A 411 -2.16 6.82 -2.70
C ARG A 411 -1.17 7.50 -3.65
N ASN A 412 -0.39 6.72 -4.40
CA ASN A 412 0.62 7.19 -5.36
C ASN A 412 1.65 8.15 -4.75
N GLN A 413 2.05 7.98 -3.48
CA GLN A 413 3.08 8.84 -2.90
C GLN A 413 4.49 8.43 -3.34
N TYR A 414 4.77 7.14 -3.39
CA TYR A 414 6.05 6.58 -3.85
C TYR A 414 5.85 5.26 -4.60
N TYR A 415 6.76 4.88 -5.48
CA TYR A 415 6.76 3.52 -6.03
C TYR A 415 7.47 2.61 -5.04
N HIS A 416 6.83 1.52 -4.59
CA HIS A 416 7.43 0.62 -3.61
C HIS A 416 8.02 -0.61 -4.29
N ALA A 417 9.33 -0.81 -4.12
CA ALA A 417 10.04 -2.01 -4.51
C ALA A 417 10.47 -2.76 -3.25
N HIS A 418 9.65 -3.71 -2.80
CA HIS A 418 10.00 -4.52 -1.64
C HIS A 418 11.09 -5.52 -2.01
N LEU A 419 12.27 -5.36 -1.43
CA LEU A 419 13.37 -6.28 -1.64
C LEU A 419 14.33 -6.28 -0.47
N ASP A 420 14.90 -7.46 -0.23
CA ASP A 420 15.92 -7.68 0.77
C ASP A 420 17.33 -7.54 0.18
N THR A 421 17.47 -7.89 -1.10
CA THR A 421 18.65 -7.75 -1.96
C THR A 421 18.22 -7.35 -3.38
N VAL A 422 19.10 -6.67 -4.14
CA VAL A 422 18.75 -6.25 -5.51
C VAL A 422 18.63 -7.46 -6.43
N GLU A 423 19.37 -8.54 -6.15
CA GLU A 423 19.34 -9.81 -6.87
C GLU A 423 17.96 -10.45 -6.83
N GLU A 424 17.27 -10.37 -5.68
CA GLU A 424 15.92 -10.93 -5.48
C GLU A 424 14.83 -9.99 -6.02
N GLY A 425 15.05 -8.66 -5.98
CA GLY A 425 14.05 -7.64 -6.33
C GLY A 425 14.29 -6.87 -7.63
N ALA A 426 15.22 -7.31 -8.48
CA ALA A 426 15.64 -6.56 -9.68
C ALA A 426 14.49 -6.22 -10.64
N ALA A 427 13.51 -7.11 -10.77
CA ALA A 427 12.38 -6.92 -11.68
C ALA A 427 11.48 -5.76 -11.25
N ASP A 428 11.21 -5.63 -9.94
CA ASP A 428 10.41 -4.53 -9.40
C ASP A 428 11.14 -3.20 -9.54
N LEU A 429 12.45 -3.20 -9.30
CA LEU A 429 13.27 -2.01 -9.48
C LEU A 429 13.29 -1.54 -10.94
N ASP A 430 13.37 -2.46 -11.92
CA ASP A 430 13.31 -2.11 -13.34
C ASP A 430 11.98 -1.46 -13.74
N VAL A 431 10.86 -1.92 -13.15
CA VAL A 431 9.54 -1.31 -13.36
C VAL A 431 9.53 0.11 -12.81
N GLY A 432 10.04 0.32 -11.59
CA GLY A 432 10.20 1.65 -11.00
C GLY A 432 11.02 2.59 -11.89
N VAL A 433 12.21 2.15 -12.34
CA VAL A 433 13.04 2.95 -13.26
C VAL A 433 12.33 3.27 -14.57
N LYS A 434 11.55 2.32 -15.12
CA LYS A 434 10.76 2.56 -16.34
C LYS A 434 9.70 3.63 -16.13
N ILE A 435 8.97 3.61 -15.00
CA ILE A 435 7.97 4.63 -14.64
C ILE A 435 8.64 6.01 -14.55
N PHE A 436 9.71 6.12 -13.76
CA PHE A 436 10.42 7.38 -13.55
C PHE A 436 11.22 7.87 -14.75
N THR A 437 11.49 6.99 -15.73
CA THR A 437 12.00 7.43 -17.04
C THR A 437 11.00 8.36 -17.73
N GLY A 438 9.71 8.05 -17.63
CA GLY A 438 8.62 8.89 -18.15
C GLY A 438 8.39 10.14 -17.29
N LEU A 439 8.23 9.95 -15.97
CA LEU A 439 7.87 11.03 -15.05
C LEU A 439 8.97 12.08 -14.89
N ASN A 440 10.24 11.66 -14.79
CA ASN A 440 11.35 12.51 -14.37
C ASN A 440 12.49 12.57 -15.40
N LEU A 441 13.11 11.43 -15.72
CA LEU A 441 14.42 11.41 -16.41
C LEU A 441 14.38 12.05 -17.80
N ARG A 442 13.30 11.86 -18.56
CA ARG A 442 13.11 12.49 -19.89
C ARG A 442 12.97 14.01 -19.84
N ARG A 443 12.62 14.57 -18.67
CA ARG A 443 12.47 16.02 -18.42
C ARG A 443 13.73 16.62 -17.78
N GLY A 444 14.77 15.82 -17.57
CA GLY A 444 16.02 16.25 -16.93
C GLY A 444 15.97 16.27 -15.39
N LEU A 445 14.89 15.75 -14.78
CA LEU A 445 14.79 15.61 -13.33
C LEU A 445 15.47 14.32 -12.85
N ALA A 446 15.82 14.28 -11.57
CA ALA A 446 16.43 13.10 -10.96
C ALA A 446 15.46 11.92 -10.80
N LEU A 447 16.02 10.71 -10.71
CA LEU A 447 15.42 9.51 -10.15
C LEU A 447 15.83 9.41 -8.67
N PRO A 448 14.99 9.92 -7.74
CA PRO A 448 15.22 9.79 -6.30
C PRO A 448 14.84 8.38 -5.84
N VAL A 449 15.80 7.67 -5.23
CA VAL A 449 15.63 6.34 -4.67
C VAL A 449 15.95 6.37 -3.18
N LEU A 450 14.93 6.18 -2.35
CA LEU A 450 15.10 5.99 -0.91
C LEU A 450 15.26 4.48 -0.63
N VAL A 451 16.37 4.08 -0.02
CA VAL A 451 16.60 2.71 0.44
C VAL A 451 16.33 2.66 1.94
N HIS A 452 15.21 2.06 2.34
CA HIS A 452 14.72 2.08 3.71
C HIS A 452 14.73 0.68 4.33
N PHE A 453 15.34 0.55 5.51
CA PHE A 453 15.31 -0.69 6.29
C PHE A 453 14.99 -0.44 7.76
N SER A 454 14.12 -1.27 8.30
CA SER A 454 13.78 -1.26 9.72
C SER A 454 14.71 -2.18 10.50
N TYR A 455 15.01 -1.81 11.75
CA TYR A 455 15.78 -2.61 12.68
C TYR A 455 15.09 -2.65 14.04
N SER A 456 15.54 -3.54 14.93
CA SER A 456 15.10 -3.55 16.33
C SER A 456 16.15 -2.90 17.21
N GLY A 457 15.84 -1.76 17.83
CA GLY A 457 16.73 -1.11 18.80
C GLY A 457 17.03 -1.95 20.04
N ARG A 458 16.25 -3.02 20.26
CA ARG A 458 16.48 -4.01 21.33
C ARG A 458 17.67 -4.94 21.03
N VAL A 459 18.16 -4.98 19.79
CA VAL A 459 19.25 -5.87 19.37
C VAL A 459 20.54 -5.07 19.16
N PRO A 460 21.60 -5.31 19.96
CA PRO A 460 22.87 -4.62 19.80
C PRO A 460 23.43 -4.68 18.37
N GLY A 461 23.84 -3.51 17.86
CA GLY A 461 24.39 -3.34 16.51
C GLY A 461 23.40 -3.49 15.35
N ALA A 462 22.10 -3.69 15.61
CA ALA A 462 21.11 -3.89 14.53
C ALA A 462 20.96 -2.65 13.64
N ARG A 463 21.01 -1.45 14.23
CA ARG A 463 21.03 -0.19 13.48
C ARG A 463 22.16 -0.14 12.44
N GLN A 464 23.38 -0.44 12.87
CA GLN A 464 24.55 -0.42 11.99
C GLN A 464 24.43 -1.45 10.87
N ARG A 465 23.97 -2.68 11.17
CA ARG A 465 23.72 -3.72 10.16
C ARG A 465 22.67 -3.29 9.14
N ALA A 466 21.62 -2.57 9.55
CA ALA A 466 20.61 -2.02 8.64
C ALA A 466 21.18 -0.93 7.73
N ILE A 467 22.04 -0.06 8.25
CA ILE A 467 22.75 0.96 7.45
C ILE A 467 23.66 0.30 6.41
N GLU A 468 24.52 -0.63 6.83
CA GLU A 468 25.42 -1.36 5.94
C GLU A 468 24.65 -2.15 4.86
N ARG A 469 23.49 -2.71 5.23
CA ARG A 469 22.59 -3.34 4.27
C ARG A 469 22.06 -2.33 3.25
N GLY A 470 21.57 -1.19 3.70
CA GLY A 470 21.14 -0.09 2.82
C GLY A 470 22.23 0.33 1.86
N GLN A 471 23.47 0.49 2.33
CA GLN A 471 24.63 0.85 1.50
C GLN A 471 24.96 -0.22 0.45
N ARG A 472 24.87 -1.52 0.80
CA ARG A 472 25.03 -2.61 -0.17
C ARG A 472 23.97 -2.55 -1.27
N VAL A 473 22.72 -2.29 -0.91
CA VAL A 473 21.63 -2.12 -1.87
C VAL A 473 21.88 -0.90 -2.77
N VAL A 474 22.25 0.25 -2.21
CA VAL A 474 22.62 1.44 -3.01
C VAL A 474 23.73 1.14 -4.02
N ALA A 475 24.80 0.46 -3.60
CA ALA A 475 25.89 0.07 -4.49
C ALA A 475 25.41 -0.84 -5.64
N ALA A 476 24.54 -1.81 -5.34
CA ALA A 476 23.96 -2.69 -6.34
C ALA A 476 23.01 -1.96 -7.31
N ILE A 477 22.23 -0.98 -6.84
CA ILE A 477 21.38 -0.13 -7.70
C ILE A 477 22.24 0.69 -8.67
N ARG A 478 23.29 1.35 -8.18
CA ARG A 478 24.22 2.12 -9.03
C ARG A 478 24.90 1.24 -10.08
N ALA A 479 25.36 0.05 -9.69
CA ALA A 479 25.97 -0.93 -10.59
C ALA A 479 25.00 -1.44 -11.66
N ARG A 480 23.70 -1.56 -11.35
CA ARG A 480 22.65 -1.98 -12.29
C ARG A 480 22.30 -0.89 -13.30
N TYR A 481 22.34 0.39 -12.91
CA TYR A 481 21.95 1.52 -13.75
C TYR A 481 23.09 2.52 -14.00
N PRO A 482 24.24 2.06 -14.53
CA PRO A 482 25.44 2.90 -14.68
C PRO A 482 25.22 4.09 -15.63
N SER A 483 24.28 3.96 -16.58
CA SER A 483 23.94 5.04 -17.50
C SER A 483 23.25 6.23 -16.82
N TRP A 484 22.45 5.98 -15.79
CA TRP A 484 21.75 7.04 -15.06
C TRP A 484 22.61 7.62 -13.94
N ASP A 485 23.43 6.77 -13.31
CA ASP A 485 24.44 7.17 -12.33
C ASP A 485 25.52 8.07 -12.97
N GLY A 486 26.11 7.63 -14.09
CA GLY A 486 27.12 8.40 -14.81
C GLY A 486 26.63 9.72 -15.43
N ARG A 487 25.31 9.93 -15.49
CA ARG A 487 24.69 11.21 -15.92
C ARG A 487 24.31 12.12 -14.74
N GLY A 488 24.57 11.70 -13.50
CA GLY A 488 24.15 12.44 -12.30
C GLY A 488 22.63 12.47 -12.11
N GLN A 489 21.89 11.54 -12.71
CA GLN A 489 20.41 11.54 -12.63
C GLN A 489 19.87 10.51 -11.61
N LEU A 490 20.64 9.48 -11.25
CA LEU A 490 20.28 8.55 -10.20
C LEU A 490 20.78 9.05 -8.85
N HIS A 491 19.88 9.28 -7.90
CA HIS A 491 20.23 9.74 -6.56
C HIS A 491 19.65 8.77 -5.54
N CYS A 492 20.51 8.11 -4.78
CA CYS A 492 20.11 7.15 -3.76
C CYS A 492 20.43 7.67 -2.37
N ARG A 493 19.55 7.45 -1.39
CA ARG A 493 19.82 7.75 0.02
C ARG A 493 19.33 6.63 0.91
N VAL A 494 20.14 6.25 1.90
CA VAL A 494 19.77 5.25 2.90
C VAL A 494 18.95 5.90 4.01
N ALA A 495 17.92 5.21 4.47
CA ALA A 495 17.17 5.57 5.67
C ALA A 495 16.92 4.34 6.55
N VAL A 496 16.81 4.55 7.86
CA VAL A 496 16.49 3.48 8.81
C VAL A 496 15.38 3.86 9.77
N SER A 497 14.62 2.86 10.22
CA SER A 497 13.59 3.02 11.28
C SER A 497 13.79 1.99 12.38
N ASP A 498 13.62 2.39 13.64
CA ASP A 498 13.52 1.46 14.76
C ASP A 498 12.07 0.97 14.88
N ARG A 499 11.85 -0.35 14.79
CA ARG A 499 10.53 -0.98 14.95
C ARG A 499 9.90 -0.74 16.32
N HIS A 500 10.71 -0.47 17.36
CA HIS A 500 10.25 -0.29 18.73
C HIS A 500 10.64 1.06 19.34
N GLY A 501 11.34 1.90 18.58
CA GLY A 501 11.86 3.19 19.04
C GLY A 501 11.21 4.36 18.33
N SER A 502 11.75 5.55 18.57
CA SER A 502 11.28 6.79 17.95
C SER A 502 12.03 7.16 16.66
N GLU A 503 13.15 6.49 16.36
CA GLU A 503 13.88 6.74 15.10
C GLU A 503 13.04 6.23 13.94
N THR A 504 12.55 7.15 13.10
CA THR A 504 11.64 6.84 12.00
C THR A 504 12.17 7.50 10.73
N VAL A 505 12.43 6.69 9.71
CA VAL A 505 12.95 7.10 8.39
C VAL A 505 14.11 8.10 8.52
N ALA A 506 15.06 7.78 9.42
CA ALA A 506 16.23 8.61 9.64
C ALA A 506 17.16 8.48 8.44
N LEU A 507 17.23 9.54 7.64
CA LEU A 507 18.15 9.62 6.50
C LEU A 507 19.59 9.58 7.00
N ILE A 508 20.36 8.66 6.44
CA ILE A 508 21.80 8.55 6.67
C ILE A 508 22.47 9.51 5.69
N ASP A 509 23.25 10.44 6.23
CA ASP A 509 24.15 11.24 5.42
C ASP A 509 25.24 10.31 4.90
N ASP A 510 25.47 10.31 3.59
CA ASP A 510 26.69 9.72 3.08
C ASP A 510 27.84 10.47 3.74
N ASP A 511 28.75 9.77 4.42
CA ASP A 511 30.04 10.37 4.77
C ASP A 511 30.57 10.94 3.47
N VAL A 512 30.60 12.27 3.38
CA VAL A 512 31.16 13.00 2.26
C VAL A 512 32.64 12.67 2.30
N VAL A 513 33.02 11.55 1.71
CA VAL A 513 34.34 11.41 1.12
C VAL A 513 34.32 12.44 0.02
N LEU A 514 34.74 13.65 0.39
CA LEU A 514 35.30 14.63 -0.51
C LEU A 514 36.33 13.84 -1.32
N ALA A 515 35.90 13.33 -2.48
CA ALA A 515 36.79 12.90 -3.52
C ALA A 515 37.43 14.19 -4.03
N GLY A 516 38.40 14.69 -3.27
CA GLY A 516 39.38 15.61 -3.79
C GLY A 516 40.13 14.85 -4.86
N HIS A 517 39.87 15.19 -6.11
CA HIS A 517 40.87 15.36 -7.16
C HIS A 517 40.32 16.27 -8.25
#